data_AF-A0A1J5QUI0-F1
#
_entry.id   AF-A0A1J5QUI0-F1
#
_cell.length_a   1.000
_cell.length_b   1.000
_cell.length_c   1.000
_cell.angle_alpha   90.00
_cell.angle_beta   90.00
_cell.angle_gamma   90.00
#
_symmetry.space_group_name_H-M   'P 1'
#
loop_
_entity.id
_entity.type
_entity.pdbx_description
1 polymer ?
#
loop_
_entity_poly.entity_id
_entity_poly.type
_entity_poly.pdbx_seq_one_letter_code
_entity_poly.pdbx_strand_id
1 'polypeptide(L)'
;MTFEPVRTELLARGAHVLFDSSRIPGRILDVLVVRADAMQSHLRQLKILLASHFAAQDYMARQPQDAAARMARRLEVTPAQVLPQFDGMKLPNVAENWQWLSGDKPGISTAASALASLMLQRRLLQHQVDVSRLADAACLPERR
;
A
#
# COMPACT_ATOMS: atom_id res chain seq x y z
N MET A 1 -0.12 -10.04 16.21
CA MET A 1 -0.63 -9.62 14.89
C MET A 1 0.29 -10.21 13.83
N THR A 2 -0.23 -10.85 12.79
CA THR A 2 0.57 -11.47 11.72
C THR A 2 -0.13 -11.35 10.38
N PHE A 3 0.60 -11.56 9.30
CA PHE A 3 0.16 -11.51 7.90
C PHE A 3 0.69 -12.73 7.14
N GLU A 4 0.40 -12.82 5.84
CA GLU A 4 0.91 -13.90 5.00
C GLU A 4 2.45 -13.88 4.90
N PRO A 5 3.13 -15.03 4.76
CA PRO A 5 2.59 -16.39 4.70
C PRO A 5 2.30 -17.00 6.09
N VAL A 6 2.74 -16.35 7.17
CA VAL A 6 2.65 -16.86 8.55
C VAL A 6 1.19 -17.09 8.98
N ARG A 7 0.26 -16.25 8.52
CA ARG A 7 -1.18 -16.43 8.76
C ARG A 7 -1.67 -17.79 8.24
N THR A 8 -1.37 -18.13 6.99
CA THR A 8 -1.75 -19.43 6.40
C THR A 8 -1.13 -20.60 7.16
N GLU A 9 0.13 -20.49 7.55
CA GLU A 9 0.82 -21.53 8.33
C GLU A 9 0.14 -21.78 9.69
N LEU A 10 -0.22 -20.72 10.41
CA LEU A 10 -0.89 -20.84 11.71
C LEU A 10 -2.30 -21.45 11.58
N LEU A 11 -3.05 -21.05 10.55
CA LEU A 11 -4.37 -21.64 10.27
C LEU A 11 -4.28 -23.14 9.99
N ALA A 12 -3.27 -23.56 9.21
CA ALA A 12 -3.02 -24.99 8.93
C ALA A 12 -2.67 -25.78 10.20
N ARG A 13 -2.12 -25.12 11.22
CA ARG A 13 -1.82 -25.71 12.55
C ARG A 13 -3.00 -25.62 13.54
N GLY A 14 -4.19 -25.23 13.08
CA GLY A 14 -5.41 -25.17 13.91
C GLY A 14 -5.63 -23.86 14.65
N ALA A 15 -4.88 -22.79 14.34
CA ALA A 15 -5.18 -21.47 14.89
C ALA A 15 -6.48 -20.91 14.31
N HIS A 16 -7.13 -20.01 15.06
CA HIS A 16 -8.36 -19.34 14.64
C HIS A 16 -8.17 -17.83 14.53
N VAL A 17 -8.79 -17.22 13.51
CA VAL A 17 -8.79 -15.76 13.33
C VAL A 17 -9.75 -15.12 14.33
N LEU A 18 -9.22 -14.40 15.31
CA LEU A 18 -10.03 -13.62 16.26
C LEU A 18 -10.44 -12.26 15.68
N PHE A 19 -9.55 -11.66 14.91
CA PHE A 19 -9.73 -10.35 14.28
C PHE A 19 -8.90 -10.28 12.99
N ASP A 20 -9.42 -9.58 11.99
CA ASP A 20 -8.75 -9.33 10.71
C ASP A 20 -8.95 -7.87 10.27
N SER A 21 -8.02 -7.37 9.46
CA SER A 21 -7.98 -5.95 9.06
C SER A 21 -9.13 -5.51 8.16
N SER A 22 -9.93 -6.43 7.58
CA SER A 22 -11.13 -6.05 6.82
C SER A 22 -12.17 -5.35 7.69
N ARG A 23 -12.12 -5.58 9.02
CA ARG A 23 -12.98 -4.94 10.02
C ARG A 23 -12.61 -3.49 10.34
N ILE A 24 -11.46 -3.00 9.84
CA ILE A 24 -10.97 -1.63 10.04
C ILE A 24 -10.55 -0.98 8.69
N PRO A 25 -11.48 -0.81 7.75
CA PRO A 25 -11.16 -0.31 6.41
C PRO A 25 -10.50 1.07 6.45
N GLY A 26 -9.52 1.29 5.57
CA GLY A 26 -8.81 2.56 5.44
C GLY A 26 -7.85 2.90 6.59
N ARG A 27 -7.51 1.93 7.45
CA ARG A 27 -6.60 2.13 8.59
C ARG A 27 -5.20 1.56 8.38
N ILE A 28 -5.05 0.59 7.49
CA ILE A 28 -3.75 0.00 7.11
C ILE A 28 -3.54 0.28 5.63
N LEU A 29 -2.53 1.07 5.32
CA LEU A 29 -2.22 1.56 3.99
C LEU A 29 -0.71 1.41 3.77
N ASP A 30 -0.32 0.75 2.69
CA ASP A 30 1.04 0.81 2.19
C ASP A 30 1.21 2.09 1.37
N VAL A 31 2.27 2.86 1.67
CA VAL A 31 2.52 4.16 1.04
C VAL A 31 3.92 4.22 0.45
N LEU A 32 4.04 4.86 -0.71
CA LEU A 32 5.33 5.26 -1.28
C LEU A 32 5.67 6.66 -0.76
N VAL A 33 6.76 6.79 -0.01
CA VAL A 33 7.25 8.08 0.49
C VAL A 33 8.51 8.48 -0.28
N VAL A 34 8.52 9.71 -0.75
CA VAL A 34 9.66 10.29 -1.47
C VAL A 34 10.12 11.54 -0.71
N ARG A 35 11.43 11.70 -0.56
CA ARG A 35 11.99 12.92 0.03
C ARG A 35 11.74 14.12 -0.90
N ALA A 36 11.49 15.29 -0.32
CA ALA A 36 11.16 16.50 -1.09
C ALA A 36 12.28 16.93 -2.06
N ASP A 37 13.55 16.73 -1.71
CA ASP A 37 14.69 17.02 -2.57
C ASP A 37 14.75 16.05 -3.77
N ALA A 38 14.56 14.74 -3.52
CA ALA A 38 14.48 13.73 -4.58
C ALA A 38 13.27 13.96 -5.51
N MET A 39 12.15 14.45 -4.98
CA MET A 39 10.98 14.82 -5.79
C MET A 39 11.34 15.91 -6.82
N GLN A 40 12.12 16.91 -6.40
CA GLN A 40 12.54 18.01 -7.29
C GLN A 40 13.60 17.55 -8.31
N SER A 41 14.61 16.79 -7.87
CA SER A 41 15.73 16.40 -8.74
C SER A 41 15.43 15.21 -9.67
N HIS A 42 14.44 14.37 -9.33
CA HIS A 42 14.16 13.12 -10.04
C HIS A 42 12.71 12.95 -10.49
N LEU A 43 11.99 14.07 -10.69
CA LEU A 43 10.57 14.06 -11.06
C LEU A 43 10.26 13.13 -12.25
N ARG A 44 11.11 13.15 -13.29
CA ARG A 44 10.94 12.28 -14.47
C ARG A 44 11.07 10.80 -14.13
N GLN A 45 12.08 10.43 -13.35
CA GLN A 45 12.32 9.06 -12.92
C GLN A 45 11.20 8.56 -12.01
N LEU A 46 10.67 9.41 -11.14
CA LEU A 46 9.54 9.08 -10.27
C LEU A 46 8.26 8.83 -11.07
N LYS A 47 7.98 9.62 -12.10
CA LYS A 47 6.87 9.36 -13.04
C LYS A 47 7.03 8.01 -13.75
N ILE A 48 8.25 7.69 -14.21
CA ILE A 48 8.54 6.39 -14.82
C ILE A 48 8.34 5.26 -13.81
N LEU A 49 8.86 5.40 -12.59
CA LEU A 49 8.70 4.40 -11.53
C LEU A 49 7.21 4.10 -11.27
N LEU A 50 6.38 5.12 -11.11
CA LEU A 50 4.95 4.93 -10.87
C LEU A 50 4.24 4.32 -12.09
N ALA A 51 4.55 4.78 -13.30
CA ALA A 51 4.00 4.17 -14.51
C ALA A 51 4.38 2.68 -14.64
N SER A 52 5.64 2.33 -14.35
CA SER A 52 6.12 0.95 -14.35
C SER A 52 5.48 0.11 -13.23
N HIS A 53 5.21 0.70 -12.06
CA HIS A 53 4.51 0.02 -10.98
C HIS A 53 3.09 -0.38 -11.42
N PHE A 54 2.32 0.55 -11.99
CA PHE A 54 0.97 0.23 -12.49
C PHE A 54 1.01 -0.74 -13.68
N ALA A 55 2.00 -0.62 -14.58
CA ALA A 55 2.19 -1.59 -15.65
C ALA A 55 2.49 -3.00 -15.12
N ALA A 56 3.23 -3.11 -14.00
CA ALA A 56 3.51 -4.38 -13.33
C ALA A 56 2.27 -4.96 -12.64
N GLN A 57 1.45 -4.13 -11.98
CA GLN A 57 0.15 -4.57 -11.44
C GLN A 57 -0.75 -5.10 -12.57
N ASP A 58 -0.84 -4.37 -13.67
CA ASP A 58 -1.65 -4.74 -14.83
C ASP A 58 -1.11 -6.03 -15.50
N TYR A 59 0.21 -6.19 -15.53
CA TYR A 59 0.87 -7.43 -15.95
C TYR A 59 0.54 -8.60 -15.03
N MET A 60 0.54 -8.41 -13.71
CA MET A 60 0.17 -9.44 -12.75
C MET A 60 -1.28 -9.90 -12.94
N ALA A 61 -2.20 -9.00 -13.28
CA ALA A 61 -3.58 -9.36 -13.58
C ALA A 61 -3.70 -10.14 -14.91
N ARG A 62 -2.93 -9.75 -15.94
CA ARG A 62 -2.98 -10.37 -17.28
C ARG A 62 -2.20 -11.68 -17.40
N GLN A 63 -1.10 -11.83 -16.66
CA GLN A 63 -0.18 -12.96 -16.71
C GLN A 63 0.18 -13.47 -15.30
N PRO A 64 -0.81 -13.92 -14.51
CA PRO A 64 -0.64 -14.17 -13.07
C PRO A 64 0.39 -15.26 -12.76
N GLN A 65 0.47 -16.32 -13.57
CA GLN A 65 1.41 -17.42 -13.35
C GLN A 65 2.86 -17.00 -13.60
N ASP A 66 3.12 -16.26 -14.70
CA ASP A 66 4.47 -15.77 -15.01
C ASP A 66 4.91 -14.68 -14.02
N ALA A 67 3.99 -13.76 -13.67
CA ALA A 67 4.25 -12.77 -12.63
C ALA A 67 4.60 -13.41 -11.29
N ALA A 68 3.86 -14.45 -10.87
CA ALA A 68 4.14 -15.22 -9.68
C ALA A 68 5.52 -15.89 -9.73
N ALA A 69 5.89 -16.52 -10.85
CA ALA A 69 7.20 -17.14 -11.02
C ALA A 69 8.36 -16.12 -10.88
N ARG A 70 8.19 -14.90 -11.40
CA ARG A 70 9.18 -13.81 -11.26
C ARG A 70 9.31 -13.29 -9.83
N MET A 71 8.19 -13.16 -9.13
CA MET A 71 8.15 -12.64 -7.75
C MET A 71 8.65 -13.66 -6.72
N ALA A 72 8.40 -14.94 -6.94
CA ALA A 72 8.72 -16.05 -6.03
C ALA A 72 10.14 -15.98 -5.44
N ARG A 73 11.15 -15.70 -6.28
CA ARG A 73 12.55 -15.59 -5.84
C ARG A 73 12.77 -14.49 -4.80
N ARG A 74 12.14 -13.33 -4.99
CA ARG A 74 12.31 -12.17 -4.08
C ARG A 74 11.51 -12.34 -2.78
N LEU A 75 10.40 -13.07 -2.87
CA LEU A 75 9.50 -13.36 -1.75
C LEU A 75 9.91 -14.62 -0.97
N GLU A 76 10.90 -15.37 -1.45
CA GLU A 76 11.40 -16.60 -0.81
C GLU A 76 10.30 -17.66 -0.60
N VAL A 77 9.39 -17.76 -1.57
CA VAL A 77 8.29 -18.73 -1.60
C VAL A 77 8.24 -19.46 -2.95
N THR A 78 7.41 -20.50 -3.06
CA THR A 78 7.10 -21.12 -4.35
C THR A 78 6.18 -20.22 -5.20
N PRO A 79 6.19 -20.34 -6.55
CA PRO A 79 5.29 -19.57 -7.42
C PRO A 79 3.80 -19.75 -7.06
N ALA A 80 3.38 -20.97 -6.69
CA ALA A 80 2.01 -21.25 -6.28
C ALA A 80 1.58 -20.51 -5.01
N GLN A 81 2.53 -20.12 -4.15
CA GLN A 81 2.28 -19.39 -2.90
C GLN A 81 2.31 -17.87 -3.08
N VAL A 82 2.60 -17.34 -4.27
CA VAL A 82 2.70 -15.88 -4.45
C VAL A 82 1.33 -15.21 -4.49
N LEU A 83 0.43 -15.66 -5.39
CA LEU A 83 -0.88 -15.00 -5.55
C LEU A 83 -1.74 -15.04 -4.27
N PRO A 84 -1.79 -16.16 -3.50
CA PRO A 84 -2.52 -16.19 -2.24
C PRO A 84 -2.05 -15.18 -1.19
N GLN A 85 -0.80 -14.69 -1.28
CA GLN A 85 -0.31 -13.66 -0.35
C GLN A 85 -1.01 -12.31 -0.54
N PHE A 86 -1.63 -12.07 -1.69
CA PHE A 86 -2.40 -10.87 -1.96
C PHE A 86 -3.88 -11.01 -1.57
N ASP A 87 -4.32 -12.18 -1.08
CA ASP A 87 -5.70 -12.39 -0.67
C ASP A 87 -6.06 -11.47 0.51
N GLY A 88 -7.17 -10.75 0.37
CA GLY A 88 -7.61 -9.75 1.35
C GLY A 88 -6.88 -8.42 1.24
N MET A 89 -5.91 -8.27 0.33
CA MET A 89 -5.31 -6.99 -0.01
C MET A 89 -6.06 -6.33 -1.16
N LYS A 90 -6.20 -5.00 -1.07
CA LYS A 90 -6.64 -4.18 -2.18
C LYS A 90 -5.43 -3.47 -2.75
N LEU A 91 -5.07 -3.80 -4.00
CA LEU A 91 -4.03 -3.11 -4.76
C LEU A 91 -4.68 -1.97 -5.55
N PRO A 92 -4.58 -0.70 -5.10
CA PRO A 92 -5.35 0.37 -5.71
C PRO A 92 -4.79 0.70 -7.10
N ASN A 93 -5.69 0.83 -8.08
CA ASN A 93 -5.31 1.27 -9.42
C ASN A 93 -5.02 2.79 -9.47
N VAL A 94 -4.70 3.31 -10.66
CA VAL A 94 -4.41 4.75 -10.86
C VAL A 94 -5.57 5.63 -10.40
N ALA A 95 -6.81 5.31 -10.78
CA ALA A 95 -7.99 6.11 -10.44
C ALA A 95 -8.25 6.11 -8.91
N GLU A 96 -8.05 4.98 -8.25
CA GLU A 96 -8.19 4.87 -6.80
C GLU A 96 -7.08 5.63 -6.07
N ASN A 97 -5.83 5.60 -6.55
CA ASN A 97 -4.75 6.44 -6.00
C ASN A 97 -5.08 7.93 -6.13
N TRP A 98 -5.63 8.35 -7.27
CA TRP A 98 -6.12 9.71 -7.45
C TRP A 98 -7.23 10.11 -6.45
N GLN A 99 -8.12 9.18 -6.08
CA GLN A 99 -9.13 9.42 -5.05
C GLN A 99 -8.50 9.57 -3.66
N TRP A 100 -7.43 8.82 -3.36
CA TRP A 100 -6.74 8.87 -2.08
C TRP A 100 -5.83 10.08 -1.91
N LEU A 101 -5.24 10.57 -3.00
CA LEU A 101 -4.17 11.57 -2.98
C LEU A 101 -4.58 12.97 -3.48
N SER A 102 -5.84 13.18 -3.87
CA SER A 102 -6.29 14.47 -4.43
C SER A 102 -7.59 14.98 -3.82
N GLY A 103 -7.95 16.22 -4.19
CA GLY A 103 -9.09 16.96 -3.63
C GLY A 103 -8.71 17.76 -2.38
N ASP A 104 -9.66 18.55 -1.89
CA ASP A 104 -9.42 19.45 -0.74
C ASP A 104 -9.18 18.69 0.57
N LYS A 105 -9.71 17.47 0.67
CA LYS A 105 -9.51 16.56 1.80
C LYS A 105 -9.12 15.17 1.29
N PRO A 106 -7.84 14.97 0.91
CA PRO A 106 -7.37 13.68 0.46
C PRO A 106 -7.63 12.59 1.50
N GLY A 107 -8.00 11.39 1.04
CA GLY A 107 -8.26 10.25 1.91
C GLY A 107 -7.06 9.92 2.81
N ILE A 108 -5.84 10.05 2.27
CA ILE A 108 -4.61 9.77 3.03
C ILE A 108 -4.43 10.76 4.19
N SER A 109 -4.73 12.04 3.98
CA SER A 109 -4.63 13.08 5.02
C SER A 109 -5.67 12.87 6.11
N THR A 110 -6.86 12.40 5.74
CA THR A 110 -7.92 12.01 6.69
C THR A 110 -7.49 10.83 7.56
N ALA A 111 -6.98 9.76 6.94
CA ALA A 111 -6.49 8.58 7.64
C ALA A 111 -5.31 8.91 8.57
N ALA A 112 -4.36 9.71 8.08
CA ALA A 112 -3.21 10.17 8.84
C ALA A 112 -3.62 11.06 10.02
N SER A 113 -4.61 11.95 9.86
CA SER A 113 -5.12 12.79 10.95
C SER A 113 -5.70 11.95 12.08
N ALA A 114 -6.49 10.94 11.73
CA ALA A 114 -7.10 10.02 12.69
C ALA A 114 -6.05 9.18 13.42
N LEU A 115 -5.02 8.72 12.70
CA LEU A 115 -3.90 7.98 13.29
C LEU A 115 -3.05 8.86 14.20
N ALA A 116 -2.68 10.07 13.78
CA ALA A 116 -1.91 11.01 14.57
C ALA A 116 -2.62 11.37 15.88
N SER A 117 -3.94 11.58 15.83
CA SER A 117 -4.77 11.84 17.02
C SER A 117 -4.73 10.67 18.00
N LEU A 118 -4.88 9.43 17.50
CA LEU A 118 -4.77 8.22 18.31
C LEU A 118 -3.36 8.09 18.91
N MET A 119 -2.31 8.29 18.11
CA MET A 119 -0.93 8.20 18.57
C MET A 119 -0.62 9.24 19.66
N LEU A 120 -1.12 10.45 19.53
CA LEU A 120 -0.96 11.49 20.55
C LEU A 120 -1.68 11.10 21.86
N GLN A 121 -2.93 10.63 21.78
CA GLN A 121 -3.67 10.11 22.94
C GLN A 121 -2.96 8.95 23.62
N ARG A 122 -2.29 8.10 22.84
CA ARG A 122 -1.50 6.95 23.33
C ARG A 122 -0.05 7.30 23.67
N ARG A 123 0.35 8.58 23.59
CA ARG A 123 1.72 9.07 23.86
C ARG A 123 2.80 8.43 22.97
N LEU A 124 2.42 7.98 21.77
CA LEU A 124 3.34 7.54 20.71
C LEU A 124 3.87 8.72 19.89
N LEU A 125 3.17 9.87 19.91
CA LEU A 125 3.66 11.15 19.43
C LEU A 125 3.80 12.11 20.62
N GLN A 126 4.84 12.94 20.59
CA GLN A 126 5.08 13.96 21.62
C GLN A 126 4.25 15.23 21.38
N HIS A 127 3.98 15.55 20.12
CA HIS A 127 3.19 16.71 19.70
C HIS A 127 2.36 16.38 18.46
N GLN A 128 1.41 17.27 18.16
CA GLN A 128 0.62 17.17 16.93
C GLN A 128 1.52 17.36 15.70
N VAL A 129 1.26 16.58 14.64
CA VAL A 129 1.97 16.66 13.36
C VAL A 129 1.04 17.21 12.29
N ASP A 130 1.57 18.07 11.41
CA ASP A 130 0.83 18.54 10.23
C ASP A 130 0.85 17.46 9.16
N VAL A 131 -0.33 16.92 8.86
CA VAL A 131 -0.53 15.86 7.87
C VAL A 131 -1.12 16.38 6.56
N SER A 132 -1.38 17.69 6.45
CA SER A 132 -2.00 18.29 5.27
C SER A 132 -1.15 18.14 4.01
N ARG A 133 0.17 18.01 4.17
CA ARG A 133 1.16 17.93 3.09
C ARG A 133 1.62 16.50 2.76
N LEU A 134 0.96 15.47 3.30
CA LEU A 134 1.33 14.08 3.02
C LEU A 134 0.84 13.58 1.66
N ALA A 135 -0.22 14.20 1.12
CA ALA A 135 -0.78 13.81 -0.17
C ALA A 135 -0.05 14.53 -1.31
N ASP A 136 0.52 13.76 -2.24
CA ASP A 136 1.08 14.29 -3.48
C ASP A 136 0.71 13.36 -4.65
N ALA A 137 -0.02 13.91 -5.63
CA ALA A 137 -0.46 13.21 -6.83
C ALA A 137 0.34 13.60 -8.09
N ALA A 138 1.36 14.48 -7.97
CA ALA A 138 2.04 15.09 -9.12
C ALA A 138 2.77 14.09 -10.03
N CYS A 139 3.12 12.92 -9.50
CA CYS A 139 3.77 11.85 -10.25
C CYS A 139 2.82 10.75 -10.74
N LEU A 140 1.54 10.77 -10.37
CA LEU A 140 0.59 9.76 -10.83
C LEU A 140 0.41 9.84 -12.36
N PRO A 141 0.21 8.70 -13.04
CA PRO A 141 -0.27 8.69 -14.42
C PRO A 141 -1.63 9.39 -14.56
N GLU A 142 -1.95 9.87 -15.76
CA GLU A 142 -3.25 10.48 -16.04
C GLU A 142 -4.42 9.51 -15.81
N ARG A 143 -5.57 10.05 -15.40
CA ARG A 143 -6.82 9.30 -15.29
C ARG A 143 -7.26 8.94 -16.72
N ARG A 144 -7.20 7.66 -17.08
CA ARG A 144 -7.85 7.16 -18.29
C ARG A 144 -9.33 6.93 -18.06
#